data_AF-A0A951SJ83-F1
#
_entry.id   AF-A0A951SJ83-F1
#
_cell.length_a   1.000
_cell.length_b   1.000
_cell.length_c   1.000
_cell.angle_alpha   90.00
_cell.angle_beta   90.00
_cell.angle_gamma   90.00
#
_symmetry.space_group_name_H-M   'P 1'
#
loop_
_entity.id
_entity.type
_entity.pdbx_description
1 polymer ?
#
loop_
_entity_poly.entity_id
_entity_poly.type
_entity_poly.pdbx_seq_one_letter_code
_entity_poly.pdbx_strand_id
1 'polypeptide(L)'
;MSYWRFAAMIATSTVAMYGLMYLNTYALEHVFWSETRAWMALLMGATMAVIMLGYMMGMYKRTSLNLAIFGGAIAVFASSLWLVRSQATVDDAEYMKAMIPHHSIAIMTSKRSQISDPRVRKLADEIVDAQEREIAEMKYLIKDLEARD
;
A
#
# COMPACT_ATOMS: atom_id res chain seq x y z
N MET A 1 -0.98 -0.19 -30.71
CA MET A 1 -1.16 0.88 -29.68
C MET A 1 0.14 1.65 -29.54
N SER A 2 0.11 2.91 -29.11
CA SER A 2 1.36 3.64 -28.82
C SER A 2 1.91 3.21 -27.45
N TYR A 3 3.23 3.04 -27.35
CA TYR A 3 3.94 2.81 -26.09
C TYR A 3 3.69 3.93 -25.06
N TRP A 4 3.45 5.16 -25.53
CA TRP A 4 3.09 6.26 -24.64
C TRP A 4 1.75 6.02 -23.95
N ARG A 5 0.75 5.51 -24.68
CA ARG A 5 -0.56 5.16 -24.09
C ARG A 5 -0.41 4.01 -23.10
N PHE A 6 0.44 3.03 -23.40
CA PHE A 6 0.78 1.96 -22.45
C PHE A 6 1.33 2.52 -21.14
N ALA A 7 2.39 3.35 -21.23
CA ALA A 7 3.01 3.95 -20.06
C ALA A 7 2.02 4.82 -19.26
N ALA A 8 1.22 5.65 -19.96
CA ALA A 8 0.19 6.46 -19.33
C ALA A 8 -0.85 5.60 -18.60
N MET A 9 -1.34 4.51 -19.20
CA MET A 9 -2.29 3.61 -18.54
C MET A 9 -1.70 2.99 -17.27
N ILE A 10 -0.47 2.47 -17.33
CA ILE A 10 0.18 1.90 -16.13
C ILE A 10 0.32 2.96 -15.04
N ALA A 11 0.88 4.13 -15.37
CA ALA A 11 1.11 5.19 -14.39
C ALA A 11 -0.20 5.68 -13.76
N THR A 12 -1.22 5.95 -14.58
CA THR A 12 -2.52 6.44 -14.09
C THR A 12 -3.19 5.41 -13.20
N SER A 13 -3.17 4.13 -13.60
CA SER A 13 -3.72 3.04 -12.81
C SER A 13 -2.96 2.84 -11.50
N THR A 14 -1.62 2.95 -11.49
CA THR A 14 -0.83 2.87 -10.25
C THR A 14 -1.17 3.99 -9.28
N VAL A 15 -1.29 5.23 -9.76
CA VAL A 15 -1.67 6.38 -8.92
C VAL A 15 -3.10 6.23 -8.40
N ALA A 16 -4.04 5.83 -9.26
CA ALA A 16 -5.41 5.58 -8.85
C ALA A 16 -5.48 4.49 -7.77
N MET A 17 -4.82 3.35 -7.99
CA MET A 17 -4.78 2.25 -7.03
C MET A 17 -4.16 2.68 -5.69
N TYR A 18 -3.08 3.47 -5.70
CA TYR A 18 -2.51 4.03 -4.49
C TYR A 18 -3.53 4.83 -3.68
N GLY A 19 -4.32 5.70 -4.34
CA GLY A 19 -5.40 6.43 -3.67
C GLY A 19 -6.50 5.52 -3.14
N LEU A 20 -6.92 4.53 -3.94
CA LEU A 20 -7.99 3.58 -3.56
C LEU A 20 -7.62 2.73 -2.33
N MET A 21 -6.33 2.47 -2.10
CA MET A 21 -5.87 1.74 -0.90
C MET A 21 -6.21 2.45 0.42
N TYR A 22 -6.53 3.74 0.41
CA TYR A 22 -6.95 4.47 1.62
C TYR A 22 -8.44 4.33 1.94
N LEU A 23 -9.27 3.91 0.99
CA LEU A 23 -10.73 3.87 1.15
C LEU A 23 -11.23 2.85 2.19
N ASN A 24 -10.39 1.89 2.60
CA ASN A 24 -10.74 0.92 3.62
C ASN A 24 -10.34 1.36 5.05
N THR A 25 -9.79 2.55 5.22
CA THR A 25 -9.48 3.13 6.54
C THR A 25 -10.79 3.48 7.27
N TYR A 26 -10.95 3.06 8.53
CA TYR A 26 -12.21 3.23 9.29
C TYR A 26 -12.61 4.69 9.49
N ALA A 27 -11.63 5.53 9.85
CA ALA A 27 -11.83 6.93 10.16
C ALA A 27 -10.89 7.80 9.32
N LEU A 28 -11.36 8.97 8.88
CA LEU A 28 -10.58 9.89 8.04
C LEU A 28 -9.33 10.40 8.75
N GLU A 29 -9.41 10.61 10.07
CA GLU A 29 -8.28 11.01 10.92
C GLU A 29 -7.21 9.92 11.11
N HIS A 30 -7.43 8.71 10.57
CA HIS A 30 -6.43 7.64 10.53
C HIS A 30 -5.71 7.57 9.18
N VAL A 31 -6.02 8.48 8.24
CA VAL A 31 -5.35 8.54 6.94
C VAL A 31 -4.04 9.30 7.09
N PHE A 32 -2.94 8.57 6.98
CA PHE A 32 -1.58 9.11 7.00
C PHE A 32 -0.80 8.61 5.77
N TRP A 33 0.19 9.39 5.35
CA TRP A 33 1.14 8.96 4.33
C TRP A 33 1.84 7.65 4.75
N SER A 34 2.05 6.75 3.80
CA SER A 34 2.77 5.49 4.02
C SER A 34 3.70 5.18 2.85
N GLU A 35 5.00 5.13 3.13
CA GLU A 35 6.02 4.72 2.16
C GLU A 35 5.79 3.29 1.70
N THR A 36 5.51 2.37 2.63
CA THR A 36 5.27 0.96 2.32
C THR A 36 4.10 0.79 1.34
N ARG A 37 3.02 1.60 1.46
CA ARG A 37 1.94 1.61 0.45
C ARG A 37 2.40 2.11 -0.91
N ALA A 38 3.27 3.13 -0.95
CA ALA A 38 3.80 3.66 -2.20
C ALA A 38 4.69 2.62 -2.91
N TRP A 39 5.58 1.95 -2.17
CA TRP A 39 6.40 0.85 -2.71
C TRP A 39 5.54 -0.33 -3.18
N MET A 40 4.49 -0.68 -2.44
CA MET A 40 3.54 -1.72 -2.86
C MET A 40 2.79 -1.34 -4.15
N ALA A 41 2.40 -0.07 -4.32
CA ALA A 41 1.76 0.40 -5.54
C ALA A 41 2.70 0.31 -6.75
N LEU A 42 3.99 0.64 -6.59
CA LEU A 42 5.00 0.46 -7.63
C LEU A 42 5.23 -1.01 -7.98
N LEU A 43 5.28 -1.90 -6.98
CA LEU A 43 5.38 -3.35 -7.18
C LEU A 43 4.19 -3.89 -8.00
N MET A 44 2.97 -3.48 -7.65
CA MET A 44 1.76 -3.85 -8.39
C MET A 44 1.76 -3.27 -9.81
N GLY A 45 2.16 -2.00 -9.97
CA GLY A 45 2.27 -1.34 -11.27
C GLY A 45 3.26 -2.04 -12.21
N ALA A 46 4.44 -2.41 -11.69
CA ALA A 46 5.45 -3.16 -12.43
C ALA A 46 4.93 -4.54 -12.85
N THR A 47 4.26 -5.25 -11.94
CA THR A 47 3.64 -6.55 -12.21
C THR A 47 2.59 -6.44 -13.33
N MET A 48 1.72 -5.43 -13.22
CA MET A 48 0.71 -5.15 -14.24
C MET A 48 1.32 -4.83 -15.60
N ALA A 49 2.43 -4.07 -15.64
CA ALA A 49 3.12 -3.78 -16.88
C ALA A 49 3.64 -5.06 -17.58
N VAL A 50 4.24 -5.98 -16.81
CA VAL A 50 4.70 -7.28 -17.35
C VAL A 50 3.52 -8.10 -17.89
N ILE A 51 2.45 -8.25 -17.09
CA ILE A 51 1.28 -9.05 -17.49
C ILE A 51 0.63 -8.45 -18.75
N MET A 52 0.31 -7.17 -18.73
CA MET A 52 -0.38 -6.50 -19.84
C MET A 52 0.44 -6.55 -21.13
N LEU A 53 1.75 -6.26 -21.06
CA LEU A 53 2.61 -6.34 -22.24
C LEU A 53 2.69 -7.76 -22.79
N GLY A 54 2.73 -8.78 -21.91
CA GLY A 54 2.72 -10.19 -22.29
C GLY A 54 1.48 -10.59 -23.08
N TYR A 55 0.29 -10.20 -22.62
CA TYR A 55 -0.96 -10.48 -23.35
C TYR A 55 -1.10 -9.66 -24.65
N MET A 56 -0.52 -8.46 -24.69
CA MET A 56 -0.70 -7.52 -25.79
C MET A 56 0.47 -7.48 -26.77
N MET A 57 1.37 -8.49 -26.76
CA MET A 57 2.58 -8.48 -27.61
C MET A 57 2.30 -8.22 -29.09
N GLY A 58 1.17 -8.73 -29.63
CA GLY A 58 0.77 -8.51 -31.01
C GLY A 58 0.55 -7.04 -31.39
N MET A 59 0.27 -6.16 -30.42
CA MET A 59 -0.01 -4.74 -30.60
C MET A 59 1.25 -3.85 -30.53
N TYR A 60 2.38 -4.39 -30.09
CA TYR A 60 3.64 -3.68 -29.85
C TYR A 60 4.78 -4.34 -30.64
N LYS A 61 5.04 -3.82 -31.86
CA LYS A 61 5.92 -4.50 -32.84
C LYS A 61 7.43 -4.34 -32.59
N ARG A 62 7.86 -3.41 -31.72
CA ARG A 62 9.29 -3.14 -31.49
C ARG A 62 9.82 -4.04 -30.37
N THR A 63 10.43 -5.15 -30.74
CA THR A 63 10.95 -6.15 -29.79
C THR A 63 11.96 -5.56 -28.81
N SER A 64 12.86 -4.67 -29.25
CA SER A 64 13.83 -4.01 -28.38
C SER A 64 13.18 -3.16 -27.28
N LEU A 65 12.13 -2.41 -27.62
CA LEU A 65 11.37 -1.63 -26.63
C LEU A 65 10.58 -2.54 -25.70
N ASN A 66 10.00 -3.63 -26.20
CA ASN A 66 9.29 -4.59 -25.35
C ASN A 66 10.25 -5.21 -24.32
N LEU A 67 11.44 -5.63 -24.75
CA LEU A 67 12.48 -6.15 -23.86
C LEU A 67 12.94 -5.11 -22.84
N ALA A 68 13.11 -3.85 -23.25
CA ALA A 68 13.44 -2.77 -22.33
C ALA A 68 12.34 -2.53 -21.28
N ILE A 69 11.06 -2.60 -21.67
CA ILE A 69 9.94 -2.47 -20.74
C ILE A 69 9.89 -3.65 -19.77
N PHE A 70 10.07 -4.88 -20.24
CA PHE A 70 10.15 -6.05 -19.36
C PHE A 70 11.31 -5.93 -18.38
N GLY A 71 12.52 -5.62 -18.86
CA GLY A 71 13.70 -5.45 -18.01
C GLY A 71 13.50 -4.33 -16.97
N GLY A 72 12.98 -3.18 -17.40
CA GLY A 72 12.67 -2.06 -16.50
C GLY A 72 11.62 -2.42 -15.46
N ALA A 73 10.54 -3.10 -15.86
CA ALA A 73 9.49 -3.53 -14.93
C ALA A 73 10.02 -4.56 -13.91
N ILE A 74 10.86 -5.52 -14.34
CA ILE A 74 11.51 -6.48 -13.43
C ILE A 74 12.42 -5.77 -12.44
N ALA A 75 13.19 -4.76 -12.87
CA ALA A 75 14.05 -3.98 -11.99
C ALA A 75 13.24 -3.16 -10.95
N VAL A 76 12.16 -2.50 -11.38
CA VAL A 76 11.24 -1.79 -10.48
C VAL A 76 10.57 -2.76 -9.50
N PHE A 77 10.14 -3.93 -9.98
CA PHE A 77 9.57 -4.97 -9.14
C PHE A 77 10.55 -5.42 -8.06
N ALA A 78 11.78 -5.78 -8.43
CA ALA A 78 12.79 -6.28 -7.50
C ALA A 78 13.18 -5.23 -6.44
N SER A 79 13.39 -3.98 -6.87
CA SER A 79 13.71 -2.87 -5.95
C SER A 79 12.55 -2.54 -5.01
N SER A 80 11.32 -2.44 -5.53
CA SER A 80 10.13 -2.19 -4.70
C SER A 80 9.87 -3.34 -3.72
N LEU A 81 10.02 -4.59 -4.17
CA LEU A 81 9.88 -5.77 -3.30
C LEU A 81 10.93 -5.76 -2.19
N TRP A 82 12.18 -5.41 -2.52
CA TRP A 82 13.24 -5.29 -1.52
C TRP A 82 12.90 -4.21 -0.50
N LEU A 83 12.48 -3.01 -0.90
CA LEU A 83 12.09 -1.92 0.01
C LEU A 83 10.91 -2.31 0.92
N VAL A 84 9.85 -2.91 0.34
CA VAL A 84 8.71 -3.41 1.12
C VAL A 84 9.14 -4.49 2.12
N ARG A 85 10.09 -5.35 1.77
CA ARG A 85 10.53 -6.47 2.63
C ARG A 85 11.56 -6.07 3.67
N SER A 86 12.44 -5.14 3.35
CA SER A 86 13.53 -4.70 4.23
C SER A 86 13.09 -3.61 5.20
N GLN A 87 12.09 -2.81 4.82
CA GLN A 87 11.67 -1.61 5.55
C GLN A 87 12.85 -0.62 5.78
N ALA A 88 13.87 -0.67 4.90
CA ALA A 88 15.14 0.03 5.11
C ALA A 88 15.04 1.56 5.12
N THR A 89 13.95 2.13 4.65
CA THR A 89 13.70 3.59 4.60
C THR A 89 12.63 4.04 5.58
N VAL A 90 12.10 3.16 6.43
CA VAL A 90 11.00 3.48 7.34
C VAL A 90 11.56 3.81 8.72
N ASP A 91 11.46 5.07 9.13
CA ASP A 91 11.83 5.55 10.46
C ASP A 91 10.70 5.41 11.50
N ASP A 92 10.93 5.91 12.72
CA ASP A 92 9.98 5.82 13.83
C ASP A 92 8.63 6.49 13.52
N ALA A 93 8.66 7.69 12.94
CA ALA A 93 7.45 8.44 12.63
C ALA A 93 6.70 7.81 11.44
N GLU A 94 7.42 7.37 10.42
CA GLU A 94 6.88 6.71 9.23
C GLU A 94 6.28 5.34 9.56
N TYR A 95 6.91 4.61 10.48
CA TYR A 95 6.37 3.37 11.04
C TYR A 95 4.99 3.62 11.67
N MET A 96 4.90 4.60 12.58
CA MET A 96 3.65 4.92 13.27
C MET A 96 2.57 5.45 12.30
N LYS A 97 2.95 6.34 11.37
CA LYS A 97 2.07 6.86 10.31
C LYS A 97 1.51 5.73 9.43
N ALA A 98 2.32 4.71 9.11
CA ALA A 98 1.85 3.55 8.34
C ALA A 98 0.98 2.60 9.18
N MET A 99 1.22 2.52 10.49
CA MET A 99 0.53 1.58 11.38
C MET A 99 -0.85 2.08 11.84
N ILE A 100 -1.05 3.39 12.00
CA ILE A 100 -2.37 3.96 12.32
C ILE A 100 -3.48 3.52 11.33
N PRO A 101 -3.34 3.65 10.00
CA PRO A 101 -4.36 3.17 9.07
C PRO A 101 -4.46 1.64 9.03
N HIS A 102 -3.37 0.89 9.32
CA HIS A 102 -3.42 -0.56 9.44
C HIS A 102 -4.31 -0.98 10.61
N HIS A 103 -4.07 -0.40 11.79
CA HIS A 103 -4.91 -0.58 12.98
C HIS A 103 -6.34 -0.16 12.74
N SER A 104 -6.52 0.93 12.00
CA SER A 104 -7.85 1.39 11.62
C SER A 104 -8.62 0.35 10.80
N ILE A 105 -7.97 -0.39 9.90
CA ILE A 105 -8.63 -1.46 9.13
C ILE A 105 -9.03 -2.59 10.08
N ALA A 106 -8.17 -2.98 11.03
CA ALA A 106 -8.49 -3.99 12.03
C ALA A 106 -9.73 -3.61 12.86
N ILE A 107 -9.82 -2.35 13.32
CA ILE A 107 -11.00 -1.83 14.02
C ILE A 107 -12.26 -1.93 13.14
N MET A 108 -12.17 -1.51 11.87
CA MET A 108 -13.28 -1.60 10.92
C MET A 108 -13.78 -3.03 10.76
N THR A 109 -12.85 -3.97 10.53
CA THR A 109 -13.17 -5.39 10.36
C THR A 109 -13.78 -5.97 11.63
N SER A 110 -13.20 -5.73 12.81
CA SER A 110 -13.72 -6.22 14.09
C SER A 110 -15.11 -5.69 14.44
N LYS A 111 -15.38 -4.40 14.16
CA LYS A 111 -16.68 -3.76 14.42
C LYS A 111 -17.77 -4.17 13.41
N ARG A 112 -17.42 -4.44 12.15
CA ARG A 112 -18.41 -4.66 11.07
C ARG A 112 -18.62 -6.13 10.69
N SER A 113 -17.75 -7.05 11.14
CA SER A 113 -17.88 -8.47 10.81
C SER A 113 -19.05 -9.12 11.55
N GLN A 114 -19.75 -10.02 10.85
CA GLN A 114 -20.86 -10.81 11.38
C GLN A 114 -20.32 -11.99 12.21
N ILE A 115 -19.80 -11.68 13.40
CA ILE A 115 -19.22 -12.67 14.32
C ILE A 115 -20.28 -13.13 15.31
N SER A 116 -20.60 -14.42 15.29
CA SER A 116 -21.63 -15.03 16.15
C SER A 116 -21.07 -15.85 17.31
N ASP A 117 -19.86 -16.43 17.19
CA ASP A 117 -19.25 -17.18 18.29
C ASP A 117 -18.82 -16.20 19.41
N PRO A 118 -19.30 -16.36 20.66
CA PRO A 118 -18.99 -15.43 21.75
C PRO A 118 -17.50 -15.29 22.06
N ARG A 119 -16.70 -16.34 21.84
CA ARG A 119 -15.24 -16.30 22.07
C ARG A 119 -14.56 -15.43 21.02
N VAL A 120 -15.03 -15.52 19.77
CA VAL A 120 -14.50 -14.71 18.66
C VAL A 120 -14.97 -13.26 18.78
N ARG A 121 -16.20 -13.00 19.25
CA ARG A 121 -16.67 -11.64 19.57
C ARG A 121 -15.81 -11.00 20.66
N LYS A 122 -15.57 -11.72 21.76
CA LYS A 122 -14.69 -11.24 22.82
C LYS A 122 -13.29 -10.87 22.30
N LEU A 123 -12.68 -11.72 21.46
CA LEU A 123 -11.40 -11.42 20.83
C LEU A 123 -11.47 -10.17 19.94
N ALA A 124 -12.53 -10.00 19.15
CA ALA A 124 -12.70 -8.83 18.29
C ALA A 124 -12.83 -7.53 19.09
N ASP A 125 -13.52 -7.57 20.23
CA ASP A 125 -13.68 -6.41 21.11
C ASP A 125 -12.36 -6.07 21.81
N GLU A 126 -11.59 -7.08 22.26
CA GLU A 126 -10.23 -6.88 22.79
C GLU A 126 -9.27 -6.27 21.75
N ILE A 127 -9.37 -6.69 20.47
CA ILE A 127 -8.62 -6.08 19.37
C ILE A 127 -9.01 -4.62 19.20
N VAL A 128 -10.31 -4.28 19.21
CA VAL A 128 -10.75 -2.88 19.08
C VAL A 128 -10.15 -2.02 20.18
N ASP A 129 -10.28 -2.44 21.43
CA ASP A 129 -9.81 -1.68 22.59
C ASP A 129 -8.29 -1.47 22.57
N ALA A 130 -7.53 -2.50 22.19
CA ALA A 130 -6.08 -2.40 22.08
C ALA A 130 -5.67 -1.42 20.97
N GLN A 131 -6.26 -1.57 19.78
CA GLN A 131 -5.88 -0.83 18.59
C GLN A 131 -6.26 0.66 18.71
N GLU A 132 -7.38 1.00 19.38
CA GLU A 132 -7.74 2.39 19.67
C GLU A 132 -6.74 3.07 20.61
N ARG A 133 -6.27 2.36 21.66
CA ARG A 133 -5.22 2.86 22.56
C ARG A 133 -3.90 3.07 21.83
N GLU A 134 -3.47 2.09 21.04
CA GLU A 134 -2.23 2.15 20.26
C GLU A 134 -2.25 3.28 19.22
N ILE A 135 -3.41 3.53 18.58
CA ILE A 135 -3.56 4.70 17.68
C ILE A 135 -3.36 6.02 18.44
N ALA A 136 -3.94 6.15 19.64
CA ALA A 136 -3.78 7.36 20.44
C ALA A 136 -2.32 7.58 20.87
N GLU A 137 -1.64 6.51 21.28
CA GLU A 137 -0.22 6.54 21.63
C GLU A 137 0.65 6.92 20.43
N MET A 138 0.45 6.30 19.26
CA MET A 138 1.18 6.63 18.04
C MET A 138 0.96 8.09 17.60
N LYS A 139 -0.28 8.59 17.64
CA LYS A 139 -0.57 10.00 17.34
C LYS A 139 0.16 10.95 18.30
N TYR A 140 0.24 10.60 19.57
CA TYR A 140 0.97 11.38 20.56
C TYR A 140 2.48 11.37 20.27
N LEU A 141 3.08 10.21 20.05
CA LEU A 141 4.52 10.05 19.80
C LEU A 141 4.96 10.74 18.50
N ILE A 142 4.19 10.61 17.41
CA ILE A 142 4.46 11.34 16.15
C ILE A 142 4.58 12.84 16.43
N LYS A 143 3.60 13.40 17.15
CA LYS A 143 3.57 14.83 17.45
C LYS A 143 4.75 15.26 18.33
N ASP A 144 5.13 14.43 19.30
CA ASP A 144 6.27 14.70 20.19
C ASP A 144 7.61 14.65 19.44
N LEU A 145 7.79 13.70 18.52
CA LEU A 145 9.00 13.62 17.68
C LEU A 145 9.09 14.79 16.70
N GLU A 146 8.01 15.11 15.98
CA GLU A 146 7.96 16.23 15.03
C GLU A 146 8.16 17.60 15.69
N ALA A 147 7.93 17.73 16.99
CA ALA A 147 8.15 18.96 17.74
C ALA A 147 9.61 19.14 18.23
N ARG A 148 10.44 18.09 18.12
CA ARG A 148 11.85 18.09 18.57
C ARG A 148 12.84 18.36 17.43
N ASP A 149 12.39 18.23 16.19
CA ASP A 149 13.12 18.54 14.96
C ASP A 149 12.94 20.02 14.53
#